data_AF-A0A7J4U521-F1
#
_entry.id   AF-A0A7J4U521-F1
#
_cell.length_a   1.000
_cell.length_b   1.000
_cell.length_c   1.000
_cell.angle_alpha   90.00
_cell.angle_beta   90.00
_cell.angle_gamma   90.00
#
_symmetry.space_group_name_H-M   'P 1'
#
loop_
_entity.id
_entity.type
_entity.pdbx_description
1 polymer ?
#
loop_
_entity_poly.entity_id
_entity_poly.type
_entity_poly.pdbx_seq_one_letter_code
_entity_poly.pdbx_strand_id
1 'polypeptide(L)'
;MATATFALMPVLVIGIILSILELIFVHQDEAGMGWLKHGLHAIPTMFIFIFISMNISYVLSLIGLKESMWLTIGIRVIIGIIAMIKISAAAAVAGRVGEKLPHTLIIGILVMVAPYIWELVLCGIPFIKTLPMHGCPKA
;
A
#
# COMPACT_ATOMS: atom_id res chain seq x y z
N MET A 1 -24.82 6.97 -12.58
CA MET A 1 -24.17 5.83 -11.90
C MET A 1 -22.68 6.12 -11.85
N ALA A 2 -22.10 6.30 -10.66
CA ALA A 2 -20.66 6.46 -10.54
C ALA A 2 -20.01 5.12 -10.93
N THR A 3 -19.28 5.09 -12.03
CA THR A 3 -18.53 3.90 -12.45
C THR A 3 -17.47 3.63 -11.38
N ALA A 4 -17.57 2.49 -10.69
CA ALA A 4 -16.55 2.06 -9.74
C ALA A 4 -15.19 2.10 -10.45
N THR A 5 -14.34 3.03 -10.03
CA THR A 5 -13.11 3.31 -10.74
C THR A 5 -12.08 2.30 -10.24
N PHE A 6 -11.87 1.26 -11.04
CA PHE A 6 -10.88 0.23 -10.75
C PHE A 6 -9.49 0.73 -11.15
N ALA A 7 -8.69 1.04 -10.16
CA ALA A 7 -7.35 1.60 -10.30
C ALA A 7 -6.31 0.47 -10.28
N LEU A 8 -6.04 -0.16 -11.42
CA LEU A 8 -5.00 -1.21 -11.51
C LEU A 8 -3.58 -0.65 -11.63
N MET A 9 -3.36 0.27 -12.59
CA MET A 9 -2.04 0.87 -12.82
C MET A 9 -1.48 1.59 -11.58
N PRO A 10 -2.28 2.39 -10.84
CA PRO A 10 -1.80 3.03 -9.62
C PRO A 10 -1.33 2.01 -8.57
N VAL A 11 -2.07 0.92 -8.41
CA VAL A 11 -1.74 -0.17 -7.48
C VAL A 11 -0.44 -0.85 -7.87
N LEU A 12 -0.24 -1.12 -9.17
CA LEU A 12 0.99 -1.75 -9.64
C LEU A 12 2.21 -0.87 -9.37
N VAL A 13 2.14 0.41 -9.73
CA VAL A 13 3.28 1.33 -9.58
C VAL A 13 3.59 1.60 -8.12
N ILE A 14 2.59 2.01 -7.32
CA ILE A 14 2.79 2.28 -5.89
C ILE A 14 3.17 0.99 -5.15
N GLY A 15 2.55 -0.13 -5.49
CA GLY A 15 2.86 -1.44 -4.92
C GLY A 15 4.32 -1.83 -5.15
N ILE A 16 4.87 -1.62 -6.35
CA ILE A 16 6.30 -1.84 -6.63
C ILE A 16 7.18 -0.91 -5.79
N ILE A 17 6.87 0.40 -5.77
CA ILE A 17 7.66 1.40 -5.04
C ILE A 17 7.72 1.04 -3.55
N LEU A 18 6.57 0.77 -2.93
CA LEU A 18 6.51 0.45 -1.52
C LEU A 18 7.07 -0.94 -1.19
N SER A 19 6.97 -1.90 -2.11
CA SER A 19 7.62 -3.21 -1.94
C SER A 19 9.14 -3.12 -1.96
N ILE A 20 9.71 -2.25 -2.81
CA ILE A 20 11.15 -1.97 -2.82
C ILE A 20 11.55 -1.27 -1.52
N LEU A 21 10.77 -0.28 -1.08
CA LEU A 21 11.02 0.44 0.17
C LEU A 21 11.00 -0.50 1.38
N GLU A 22 10.00 -1.37 1.46
CA GLU A 22 9.89 -2.44 2.46
C GLU A 22 11.13 -3.35 2.46
N LEU A 23 11.56 -3.83 1.29
CA LEU A 23 12.77 -4.65 1.17
C LEU A 23 14.02 -3.94 1.70
N ILE A 24 14.15 -2.62 1.47
CA ILE A 24 15.26 -1.83 1.98
C ILE A 24 15.21 -1.76 3.51
N PHE A 25 14.04 -1.50 4.10
CA PHE A 25 13.90 -1.45 5.55
C PHE A 25 14.10 -2.81 6.22
N VAL A 26 13.52 -3.88 5.68
CA VAL A 26 13.74 -5.25 6.18
C VAL A 26 15.21 -5.64 6.07
N HIS A 27 15.90 -5.26 4.99
CA HIS A 27 17.35 -5.44 4.90
C HIS A 27 18.10 -4.69 6.01
N GLN A 28 17.72 -3.45 6.32
CA GLN A 28 18.35 -2.64 7.38
C GLN A 28 18.05 -3.16 8.78
N ASP A 29 16.85 -3.68 9.02
CA ASP A 29 16.41 -4.20 10.32
C ASP A 29 16.94 -5.62 10.57
N GLU A 30 17.13 -6.41 9.52
CA GLU A 30 17.45 -7.84 9.61
C GLU A 30 18.71 -8.27 8.84
N ALA A 31 19.63 -7.34 8.57
CA ALA A 31 20.89 -7.64 7.90
C ALA A 31 21.60 -8.84 8.57
N GLY A 32 21.88 -9.88 7.78
CA GLY A 32 22.52 -11.11 8.26
C GLY A 32 21.59 -12.15 8.91
N MET A 33 20.29 -11.88 9.07
CA MET A 33 19.34 -12.80 9.71
C MET A 33 18.46 -13.59 8.73
N GLY A 34 18.74 -13.57 7.41
CA GLY A 34 17.88 -14.19 6.39
C GLY A 34 16.71 -13.29 5.95
N TRP A 35 16.94 -11.98 5.98
CA TRP A 35 16.01 -10.90 5.63
C TRP A 35 15.32 -11.08 4.27
N LEU A 36 16.01 -11.65 3.27
CA LEU A 36 15.47 -11.72 1.90
C LEU A 36 14.20 -12.57 1.81
N LYS A 37 14.16 -13.73 2.50
CA LYS A 37 12.95 -14.57 2.53
C LYS A 37 11.79 -13.87 3.25
N HIS A 38 12.12 -13.08 4.28
CA HIS A 38 11.15 -12.30 5.04
C HIS A 38 10.58 -11.17 4.18
N GLY A 39 11.45 -10.32 3.62
CA GLY A 39 11.04 -9.21 2.76
C GLY A 39 10.31 -9.65 1.49
N LEU A 40 10.65 -10.80 0.90
CA LEU A 40 9.91 -11.34 -0.25
C LEU A 40 8.46 -11.72 0.08
N HIS A 41 8.15 -12.14 1.32
CA HIS A 41 6.76 -12.37 1.75
C HIS A 41 5.98 -11.07 1.96
N ALA A 42 6.68 -9.96 2.21
CA ALA A 42 6.04 -8.66 2.36
C ALA A 42 5.52 -8.12 1.01
N ILE A 43 6.12 -8.51 -0.12
CA ILE A 43 5.74 -8.01 -1.46
C ILE A 43 4.26 -8.29 -1.80
N PRO A 44 3.75 -9.55 -1.80
CA PRO A 44 2.34 -9.79 -2.12
C PRO A 44 1.40 -9.12 -1.12
N THR A 45 1.81 -9.07 0.15
CA THR A 45 1.04 -8.46 1.23
C THR A 45 0.90 -6.95 1.02
N MET A 46 1.97 -6.27 0.58
CA MET A 46 1.97 -4.87 0.20
C MET A 46 0.98 -4.59 -0.95
N PHE A 47 1.00 -5.41 -2.00
CA PHE A 47 0.04 -5.26 -3.11
C PHE A 47 -1.41 -5.38 -2.66
N ILE A 48 -1.72 -6.28 -1.72
CA ILE A 48 -3.07 -6.41 -1.16
C ILE A 48 -3.47 -5.12 -0.44
N PHE A 49 -2.60 -4.57 0.40
CA PHE A 49 -2.92 -3.33 1.13
C PHE A 49 -3.10 -2.13 0.21
N ILE A 50 -2.23 -1.97 -0.78
CA ILE A 50 -2.34 -0.89 -1.76
C ILE A 50 -3.57 -1.07 -2.63
N PHE A 51 -3.89 -2.31 -3.03
CA PHE A 51 -5.12 -2.59 -3.76
C PHE A 51 -6.35 -2.10 -3.00
N ILE A 52 -6.49 -2.47 -1.72
CA ILE A 52 -7.66 -2.08 -0.94
C ILE A 52 -7.67 -0.56 -0.71
N SER A 53 -6.52 0.05 -0.38
CA SER A 53 -6.41 1.50 -0.13
C SER A 53 -6.81 2.36 -1.34
N MET A 54 -6.44 1.91 -2.55
CA MET A 54 -6.72 2.62 -3.80
C MET A 54 -8.08 2.27 -4.43
N ASN A 55 -8.69 1.14 -4.06
CA ASN A 55 -9.93 0.64 -4.67
C ASN A 55 -11.09 0.53 -3.67
N ILE A 56 -11.16 1.43 -2.68
CA ILE A 56 -12.19 1.37 -1.62
C ILE A 56 -13.60 1.33 -2.19
N SER A 57 -13.92 2.19 -3.17
CA SER A 57 -15.24 2.20 -3.81
C SER A 57 -15.60 0.84 -4.41
N TYR A 58 -14.63 0.18 -5.06
CA TYR A 58 -14.80 -1.16 -5.62
C TYR A 58 -14.97 -2.20 -4.51
N VAL A 59 -14.11 -2.21 -3.49
CA VAL A 59 -14.18 -3.17 -2.37
C VAL A 59 -15.51 -3.04 -1.60
N LEU A 60 -15.97 -1.82 -1.36
CA LEU A 60 -17.27 -1.57 -0.73
C LEU A 60 -18.44 -2.05 -1.60
N SER A 61 -18.33 -1.93 -2.92
CA SER A 61 -19.36 -2.41 -3.84
C SER A 61 -19.54 -3.94 -3.80
N LEU A 62 -18.47 -4.70 -3.53
CA LEU A 62 -18.54 -6.16 -3.40
C LEU A 62 -19.40 -6.61 -2.21
N ILE A 63 -19.49 -5.77 -1.17
CA ILE A 63 -20.28 -6.03 0.04
C ILE A 63 -21.58 -5.22 0.09
N GLY A 64 -21.95 -4.55 -1.00
CA GLY A 64 -23.19 -3.78 -1.11
C GLY A 64 -23.23 -2.49 -0.31
N LEU A 65 -22.08 -1.98 0.15
CA LEU A 65 -22.01 -0.73 0.92
C LEU A 65 -21.81 0.46 0.00
N LYS A 66 -22.49 1.57 0.31
CA LYS A 66 -22.26 2.85 -0.35
C LYS A 66 -21.06 3.54 0.26
N GLU A 67 -20.20 4.08 -0.61
CA GLU A 67 -19.07 4.87 -0.18
C GLU A 67 -19.51 6.18 0.47
N SER A 68 -18.84 6.55 1.56
CA SER A 68 -18.92 7.88 2.15
C SER A 68 -17.51 8.32 2.54
N MET A 69 -17.25 9.64 2.54
CA MET A 69 -15.92 10.18 2.84
C MET A 69 -15.35 9.66 4.16
N TRP A 70 -16.15 9.64 5.24
CA TRP A 70 -15.74 9.14 6.54
C TRP A 70 -15.42 7.65 6.54
N LEU A 71 -16.21 6.87 5.79
CA LEU A 71 -15.96 5.44 5.62
C LEU A 71 -14.66 5.20 4.84
N THR A 72 -14.40 5.98 3.79
CA THR A 72 -13.16 5.90 3.00
C THR A 72 -11.93 6.22 3.85
N ILE A 73 -11.98 7.31 4.63
CA ILE A 73 -10.89 7.67 5.55
C ILE A 73 -10.69 6.59 6.62
N GLY A 74 -11.78 6.12 7.24
CA GLY A 74 -11.74 5.07 8.26
C GLY A 74 -11.13 3.77 7.75
N ILE A 75 -11.52 3.33 6.56
CA ILE A 75 -10.97 2.13 5.91
C ILE A 75 -9.47 2.29 5.64
N ARG A 76 -9.01 3.44 5.14
CA ARG A 76 -7.58 3.69 4.91
C ARG A 76 -6.78 3.58 6.19
N VAL A 77 -7.24 4.25 7.26
CA VAL A 77 -6.59 4.20 8.57
C VAL A 77 -6.54 2.77 9.10
N ILE A 78 -7.65 2.04 9.04
CA ILE A 78 -7.73 0.65 9.49
C ILE A 78 -6.75 -0.23 8.70
N ILE A 79 -6.69 -0.11 7.38
CA ILE A 79 -5.78 -0.89 6.54
C ILE A 79 -4.32 -0.55 6.84
N GLY A 80 -4.00 0.74 7.02
CA GLY A 80 -2.64 1.14 7.39
C GLY A 80 -2.22 0.58 8.76
N ILE A 81 -3.13 0.56 9.74
CA ILE A 81 -2.87 -0.09 11.05
C ILE A 81 -2.70 -1.60 10.88
N ILE A 82 -3.54 -2.25 10.08
CA ILE A 82 -3.40 -3.70 9.81
C ILE A 82 -2.06 -3.98 9.12
N ALA A 83 -1.60 -3.11 8.21
CA ALA A 83 -0.29 -3.23 7.59
C ALA A 83 0.83 -3.14 8.62
N MET A 84 0.80 -2.16 9.53
CA MET A 84 1.75 -2.04 10.64
C MET A 84 1.81 -3.31 11.49
N ILE A 85 0.65 -3.84 11.87
CA ILE A 85 0.54 -5.05 12.70
C ILE A 85 1.08 -6.25 11.93
N LYS A 86 0.77 -6.39 10.64
CA LYS A 86 1.19 -7.55 9.83
C LYS A 86 2.69 -7.61 9.64
N ILE A 87 3.32 -6.47 9.38
CA ILE A 87 4.77 -6.34 9.25
C ILE A 87 5.42 -6.74 10.59
N SER A 88 5.01 -6.09 11.68
CA SER A 88 5.49 -6.39 13.04
C SER A 88 5.29 -7.86 13.46
N ALA A 89 4.17 -8.46 13.08
CA ALA A 89 3.86 -9.85 13.39
C ALA A 89 4.71 -10.85 12.58
N ALA A 90 5.08 -10.51 11.34
CA ALA A 90 5.93 -11.35 10.50
C ALA A 90 7.35 -11.47 11.10
N ALA A 91 7.90 -10.36 11.61
CA ALA A 91 9.17 -10.36 12.33
C ALA A 91 9.11 -11.21 13.61
N ALA A 92 8.05 -11.06 14.41
CA ALA A 92 7.86 -11.83 15.64
C ALA A 92 7.78 -13.35 15.41
N VAL A 93 7.01 -13.78 14.41
CA VAL A 93 6.88 -15.21 14.04
C VAL A 93 8.17 -15.77 13.46
N ALA A 94 8.96 -14.96 12.76
CA ALA A 94 10.27 -15.35 12.26
C ALA A 94 11.34 -15.50 13.35
N GLY A 95 11.01 -15.24 14.62
CA GLY A 95 11.96 -15.22 15.73
C GLY A 95 12.98 -14.06 15.62
N ARG A 96 12.68 -13.06 14.78
CA ARG A 96 13.55 -11.93 14.51
C ARG A 96 13.01 -10.71 15.24
N VAL A 97 13.66 -10.37 16.35
CA VAL A 97 13.37 -9.14 17.11
C VAL A 97 14.14 -7.96 16.47
N GLY A 98 14.06 -7.84 15.14
CA GLY A 98 14.82 -6.86 14.35
C GLY A 98 14.00 -5.66 13.91
N GLU A 99 12.69 -5.83 13.70
CA GLU A 99 11.86 -4.78 13.13
C GLU A 99 11.65 -3.58 14.05
N LYS A 100 11.97 -2.40 13.54
CA LYS A 100 11.84 -1.15 14.27
C LYS A 100 10.45 -0.56 14.07
N LEU A 101 9.81 -0.08 15.15
CA LEU A 101 8.52 0.61 15.09
C LEU A 101 8.47 1.77 14.07
N PRO A 102 9.52 2.59 13.89
CA PRO A 102 9.56 3.59 12.82
C PRO A 102 9.36 3.03 11.41
N HIS A 103 9.93 1.88 11.09
CA HIS A 103 9.78 1.26 9.77
C HIS A 103 8.32 0.89 9.53
N THR A 104 7.71 0.12 10.45
CA THR A 104 6.32 -0.34 10.28
C THR A 104 5.34 0.82 10.25
N LEU A 105 5.58 1.87 11.05
CA LEU A 105 4.82 3.11 11.04
C LEU A 105 4.91 3.87 9.72
N ILE A 106 6.12 4.02 9.16
CA ILE A 106 6.32 4.70 7.86
C ILE A 106 5.52 3.98 6.78
N ILE A 107 5.61 2.65 6.73
CA ILE A 107 4.91 1.85 5.72
C ILE A 107 3.39 1.95 5.92
N GLY A 108 2.91 1.85 7.16
CA GLY A 108 1.49 2.04 7.49
C GLY A 108 0.95 3.37 6.99
N ILE A 109 1.67 4.47 7.24
CA ILE A 109 1.28 5.81 6.76
C ILE A 109 1.29 5.86 5.24
N LEU A 110 2.34 5.35 4.58
CA LEU A 110 2.44 5.35 3.12
C LEU A 110 1.30 4.56 2.46
N VAL A 111 0.86 3.45 3.05
CA VAL A 111 -0.32 2.70 2.61
C VAL A 111 -1.60 3.54 2.74
N MET A 112 -1.77 4.28 3.84
CA MET A 112 -2.93 5.16 4.05
C MET A 112 -2.99 6.29 3.01
N VAL A 113 -1.82 6.88 2.69
CA VAL A 113 -1.74 8.03 1.80
C VAL A 113 -1.45 7.68 0.34
N ALA A 114 -1.31 6.40 0.00
CA ALA A 114 -1.01 5.91 -1.35
C ALA A 114 -1.87 6.53 -2.47
N PRO A 115 -3.22 6.68 -2.31
CA PRO A 115 -4.04 7.35 -3.31
C PRO A 115 -3.62 8.80 -3.58
N TYR A 116 -3.25 9.53 -2.52
CA TYR A 116 -2.80 10.91 -2.64
C TYR A 116 -1.37 11.01 -3.19
N ILE A 117 -0.49 10.06 -2.87
CA ILE A 117 0.84 9.99 -3.49
C ILE A 117 0.70 9.83 -5.01
N TRP A 118 -0.21 8.97 -5.45
CA TRP A 118 -0.49 8.80 -6.86
C TRP A 118 -0.99 10.08 -7.53
N GLU A 119 -2.04 10.69 -6.96
CA GLU A 119 -2.68 11.88 -7.53
C GLU A 119 -1.77 13.12 -7.53
N LEU A 120 -1.04 13.36 -6.43
CA LEU A 120 -0.29 14.59 -6.23
C LEU A 120 1.15 14.53 -6.75
N VAL A 121 1.77 13.35 -6.74
CA VAL A 121 3.19 13.20 -7.06
C VAL A 121 3.37 12.50 -8.41
N LEU A 122 2.80 11.31 -8.58
CA LEU A 122 3.11 10.47 -9.74
C LEU A 122 2.37 10.91 -11.01
N CYS A 123 1.14 11.44 -10.90
CA CYS A 123 0.44 12.03 -12.04
C CYS A 123 1.12 13.29 -12.63
N GLY A 124 2.04 13.91 -11.89
CA GLY A 124 2.88 15.01 -12.39
C GLY A 124 3.97 14.57 -13.37
N ILE A 125 4.33 13.28 -13.38
CA ILE A 125 5.47 12.76 -14.15
C ILE A 125 5.06 12.49 -15.60
N PRO A 126 5.73 13.09 -16.61
CA PRO A 126 5.36 12.95 -18.02
C PRO A 126 5.28 11.51 -18.51
N PHE A 127 6.22 10.65 -18.11
CA PHE A 127 6.21 9.23 -18.45
C PHE A 127 4.95 8.51 -17.92
N ILE A 128 4.55 8.78 -16.67
CA ILE A 128 3.36 8.16 -16.06
C ILE A 128 2.09 8.56 -16.81
N LYS A 129 2.02 9.78 -17.35
CA LYS A 129 0.89 10.24 -18.19
C LYS A 129 0.75 9.47 -19.51
N THR A 130 1.83 8.83 -19.97
CA THR A 130 1.79 8.02 -21.21
C THR A 130 1.29 6.59 -20.99
N LEU A 131 1.20 6.14 -19.73
CA LEU A 131 0.62 4.84 -19.41
C LEU A 131 -0.89 4.86 -19.67
N PRO A 132 -1.52 3.74 -20.06
CA PRO A 132 -2.98 3.69 -20.30
C PRO A 132 -3.73 4.09 -19.02
N MET A 133 -4.18 5.35 -18.97
CA MET A 133 -4.60 6.02 -17.74
C MET A 133 -6.03 5.66 -17.36
N HIS A 134 -6.17 4.81 -16.34
CA HIS A 134 -7.40 4.68 -15.55
C HIS A 134 -7.31 5.36 -14.17
N GLY A 135 -6.27 6.17 -13.90
CA GLY A 135 -5.98 6.61 -12.53
C GLY A 135 -5.55 8.06 -12.31
N CYS A 136 -5.25 8.87 -13.33
CA CYS A 136 -5.03 10.30 -13.09
C CYS A 136 -6.35 11.06 -13.29
N PRO A 137 -6.72 11.99 -12.38
CA PRO A 137 -7.90 12.82 -12.58
C PRO A 137 -7.76 13.56 -13.92
N LYS A 138 -8.84 13.61 -14.71
CA LYS A 138 -8.87 14.44 -15.91
C LYS A 138 -8.63 15.88 -15.48
N ALA A 139 -7.68 16.55 -16.13
CA ALA A 139 -7.47 17.98 -15.98
C ALA A 139 -8.76 18.75 -16.33
#